data_AF-A0A7Y4NBP0-F1
#
_entry.id   AF-A0A7Y4NBP0-F1
#
_cell.length_a   1.000
_cell.length_b   1.000
_cell.length_c   1.000
_cell.angle_alpha   90.00
_cell.angle_beta   90.00
_cell.angle_gamma   90.00
#
_symmetry.space_group_name_H-M   'P 1'
#
loop_
_entity.id
_entity.type
_entity.pdbx_description
1 polymer ?
#
loop_
_entity_poly.entity_id
_entity_poly.type
_entity_poly.pdbx_seq_one_letter_code
_entity_poly.pdbx_strand_id
1 'polypeptide(L)'
;MMNKLTSVVCLGSALVLSACGGPEQEDGVELARQGARLTTASSQGCDYEATTVQITTSPPQYNVVVTRTGGASCTLTTGASVVVQTVPLSPPGTVSLSGSSLGLAVGFTMRNGWSGSAATVMAVRGVDPTTLSTTRNADIYCDYMTGNISTGSLSIASNGTTVNASGTKACKINNQSGTYWYASFANFFTTTTPPNITVI
;
A
#
# COMPACT_ATOMS: atom_id res chain seq x y z
N MET A 1 27.62 -6.37 -70.49
CA MET A 1 26.59 -6.29 -71.54
C MET A 1 25.25 -6.65 -70.92
N MET A 2 24.19 -6.00 -71.40
CA MET A 2 22.90 -5.70 -70.77
C MET A 2 21.93 -6.90 -70.64
N ASN A 3 21.13 -6.94 -69.56
CA ASN A 3 19.64 -6.93 -69.55
C ASN A 3 19.11 -7.52 -68.22
N LYS A 4 18.44 -6.73 -67.36
CA LYS A 4 16.99 -6.40 -67.34
C LYS A 4 16.10 -7.65 -67.21
N LEU A 5 15.37 -7.76 -66.09
CA LEU A 5 13.91 -7.55 -66.01
C LEU A 5 13.36 -7.86 -64.60
N THR A 6 12.51 -6.95 -64.14
CA THR A 6 11.73 -6.90 -62.91
C THR A 6 10.68 -8.02 -62.84
N SER A 7 10.39 -8.55 -61.65
CA SER A 7 9.15 -9.31 -61.40
C SER A 7 8.51 -8.87 -60.08
N VAL A 8 7.23 -8.56 -60.18
CA VAL A 8 6.32 -8.12 -59.11
C VAL A 8 5.69 -9.38 -58.52
N VAL A 9 5.76 -9.56 -57.20
CA VAL A 9 5.06 -10.64 -56.50
C VAL A 9 3.96 -10.04 -55.63
N CYS A 10 2.72 -10.29 -56.02
CA CYS A 10 1.52 -10.04 -55.24
C CYS A 10 1.57 -10.84 -53.91
N LEU A 11 1.56 -10.15 -52.77
CA LEU A 11 1.25 -10.78 -51.49
C LEU A 11 -0.27 -10.92 -51.35
N GLY A 12 -0.75 -12.14 -51.59
CA GLY A 12 -2.08 -12.56 -51.18
C GLY A 12 -2.03 -14.02 -50.76
N SER A 13 -2.14 -14.29 -49.45
CA SER A 13 -2.53 -15.58 -48.85
C SER A 13 -2.67 -15.35 -47.34
N ALA A 14 -3.89 -15.28 -46.82
CA ALA A 14 -4.73 -16.41 -46.38
C ALA A 14 -4.47 -16.75 -44.90
N LEU A 15 -5.39 -16.30 -44.06
CA LEU A 15 -5.55 -16.69 -42.66
C LEU A 15 -5.84 -18.19 -42.59
N VAL A 16 -4.98 -18.94 -41.90
CA VAL A 16 -5.26 -20.32 -41.51
C VAL A 16 -5.48 -20.34 -40.00
N LEU A 17 -6.74 -20.52 -39.60
CA LEU A 17 -7.14 -20.85 -38.24
C LEU A 17 -6.68 -22.28 -37.93
N SER A 18 -5.62 -22.43 -37.14
CA SER A 18 -5.30 -23.71 -36.50
C SER A 18 -5.76 -23.66 -35.04
N ALA A 19 -6.89 -24.30 -34.77
CA ALA A 19 -7.29 -24.72 -33.45
C ALA A 19 -6.28 -25.75 -32.92
N CYS A 20 -5.64 -25.45 -31.80
CA CYS A 20 -4.92 -26.44 -31.00
C CYS A 20 -5.30 -26.19 -29.54
N GLY A 21 -6.19 -27.04 -29.02
CA GLY A 21 -6.49 -27.09 -27.60
C GLY A 21 -5.28 -27.60 -26.84
N GLY A 22 -4.84 -26.82 -25.86
CA GLY A 22 -3.93 -27.23 -24.79
C GLY A 22 -4.53 -26.74 -23.47
N PRO A 23 -4.34 -27.46 -22.35
CA PRO A 23 -4.93 -27.08 -21.08
C PRO A 23 -4.45 -25.68 -20.69
N GLU A 24 -5.40 -24.79 -20.41
CA GLU A 24 -5.14 -23.49 -19.80
C GLU A 24 -4.44 -23.76 -18.46
N GLN A 25 -3.19 -23.36 -18.41
CA GLN A 25 -2.38 -23.34 -17.20
C GLN A 25 -3.11 -22.42 -16.21
N GLU A 26 -3.65 -23.00 -15.13
CA GLU A 26 -4.27 -22.30 -14.00
C GLU A 26 -3.23 -21.49 -13.21
N ASP A 27 -2.46 -20.61 -13.86
CA ASP A 27 -1.63 -19.60 -13.19
C ASP A 27 -2.38 -18.26 -13.04
N GLY A 28 -3.58 -18.15 -13.60
CA GLY A 28 -4.38 -16.91 -13.59
C GLY A 28 -5.30 -16.73 -12.37
N VAL A 29 -5.64 -17.80 -11.65
CA VAL A 29 -6.65 -17.75 -10.56
C VAL A 29 -6.05 -17.29 -9.23
N GLU A 30 -4.76 -17.58 -8.99
CA GLU A 30 -4.05 -17.15 -7.79
C GLU A 30 -3.70 -15.65 -7.84
N LEU A 31 -3.31 -15.14 -9.02
CA LEU A 31 -2.99 -13.73 -9.25
C LEU A 31 -4.24 -12.84 -9.29
N ALA A 32 -5.39 -13.34 -9.75
CA ALA A 32 -6.64 -12.58 -9.86
C ALA A 32 -7.32 -12.29 -8.51
N ARG A 33 -6.92 -12.96 -7.41
CA ARG A 33 -7.38 -12.63 -6.05
C ARG A 33 -6.54 -11.56 -5.35
N GLN A 34 -5.37 -11.23 -5.90
CA GLN A 34 -4.49 -10.19 -5.40
C GLN A 34 -4.80 -8.85 -6.09
N GLY A 35 -5.98 -8.30 -5.83
CA GLY A 35 -6.30 -6.90 -6.17
C GLY A 35 -5.53 -5.89 -5.32
N ALA A 36 -4.29 -6.20 -4.92
CA ALA A 36 -3.43 -5.28 -4.20
C ALA A 36 -3.03 -4.16 -5.16
N ARG A 37 -3.49 -2.94 -4.89
CA ARG A 37 -2.88 -1.75 -5.49
C ARG A 37 -1.44 -1.69 -5.00
N LEU A 38 -0.52 -2.13 -5.87
CA LEU A 38 0.92 -2.02 -5.69
C LEU A 38 1.26 -0.58 -5.33
N THR A 39 1.73 -0.36 -4.09
CA THR A 39 2.19 0.94 -3.64
C THR A 39 3.66 0.81 -3.29
N THR A 40 4.50 1.58 -3.98
CA THR A 40 5.96 1.49 -3.87
C THR A 40 6.55 2.74 -3.23
N ALA A 41 7.69 2.57 -2.58
CA ALA A 41 8.51 3.68 -2.10
C ALA A 41 9.98 3.25 -2.01
N SER A 42 10.88 4.23 -2.03
CA SER A 42 12.31 3.98 -1.86
C SER A 42 12.82 4.55 -0.54
N SER A 43 13.74 3.84 0.10
CA SER A 43 14.43 4.26 1.32
C SER A 43 15.84 3.67 1.34
N GLN A 44 16.84 4.49 1.66
CA GLN A 44 18.24 4.06 1.81
C GLN A 44 18.78 3.26 0.61
N GLY A 45 18.39 3.64 -0.61
CA GLY A 45 18.83 2.99 -1.85
C GLY A 45 18.10 1.68 -2.20
N CYS A 46 17.16 1.25 -1.35
CA CYS A 46 16.28 0.11 -1.61
C CYS A 46 14.86 0.56 -1.96
N ASP A 47 14.20 -0.24 -2.78
CA ASP A 47 12.79 -0.14 -3.12
C ASP A 47 11.97 -1.10 -2.28
N TYR A 48 10.76 -0.68 -1.97
CA TYR A 48 9.82 -1.39 -1.11
C TYR A 48 8.43 -1.32 -1.71
N GLU A 49 7.64 -2.34 -1.39
CA GLU A 49 6.24 -2.46 -1.73
C GLU A 49 5.43 -2.73 -0.46
N ALA A 50 4.21 -2.20 -0.40
CA ALA A 50 3.23 -2.57 0.62
C ALA A 50 2.00 -3.22 -0.01
N THR A 51 1.60 -4.38 0.51
CA THR A 51 0.44 -5.15 0.04
C THR A 51 -0.51 -5.52 1.17
N THR A 52 -1.72 -5.90 0.79
CA THR A 52 -2.70 -6.51 1.70
C THR A 52 -2.91 -7.96 1.27
N VAL A 53 -2.76 -8.89 2.22
CA VAL A 53 -2.90 -10.33 2.00
C VAL A 53 -3.95 -10.88 2.94
N GLN A 54 -5.00 -11.54 2.41
CA GLN A 54 -5.96 -12.24 3.25
C GLN A 54 -5.34 -13.55 3.78
N ILE A 55 -5.36 -13.75 5.10
CA ILE A 55 -4.74 -14.91 5.76
C ILE A 55 -5.76 -15.94 6.28
N THR A 56 -6.99 -15.52 6.55
CA THR A 56 -8.10 -16.41 6.90
C THR A 56 -9.36 -15.96 6.19
N THR A 57 -10.27 -16.90 5.90
CA THR A 57 -11.56 -16.62 5.25
C THR A 57 -12.72 -16.56 6.24
N SER A 58 -12.65 -17.31 7.35
CA SER A 58 -13.71 -17.34 8.37
C SER A 58 -13.16 -17.58 9.79
N PRO A 59 -13.25 -16.59 10.70
CA PRO A 59 -13.52 -15.19 10.40
C PRO A 59 -12.38 -14.61 9.52
N PRO A 60 -12.67 -13.65 8.63
CA PRO A 60 -11.64 -13.14 7.73
C PRO A 60 -10.59 -12.31 8.47
N GLN A 61 -9.33 -12.41 8.06
CA GLN A 61 -8.22 -11.62 8.57
C GLN A 61 -7.28 -11.27 7.43
N TYR A 62 -6.63 -10.11 7.55
CA TYR A 62 -5.78 -9.54 6.51
C TYR A 62 -4.47 -9.05 7.12
N ASN A 63 -3.35 -9.40 6.51
CA ASN A 63 -2.06 -8.82 6.82
C ASN A 63 -1.76 -7.66 5.89
N VAL A 64 -1.28 -6.56 6.46
CA VAL A 64 -0.55 -5.53 5.71
C VAL A 64 0.92 -5.93 5.75
N VAL A 65 1.52 -6.15 4.59
CA VAL A 65 2.88 -6.66 4.44
C VAL A 65 3.72 -5.61 3.74
N VAL A 66 4.92 -5.36 4.26
CA VAL A 66 5.95 -4.58 3.56
C VAL A 66 7.04 -5.53 3.09
N THR A 67 7.39 -5.44 1.81
CA THR A 67 8.41 -6.26 1.17
C THR A 67 9.49 -5.38 0.57
N ARG A 68 10.76 -5.73 0.78
CA ARG A 68 11.88 -5.11 0.09
C ARG A 68 12.02 -5.73 -1.30
N THR A 69 11.86 -4.93 -2.35
CA THR A 69 11.80 -5.40 -3.74
C THR A 69 13.12 -5.21 -4.51
N GLY A 70 14.15 -4.67 -3.87
CA GLY A 70 15.48 -4.50 -4.46
C GLY A 70 15.88 -3.03 -4.48
N GLY A 71 16.36 -2.55 -5.63
CA GLY A 71 16.78 -1.15 -5.83
C GLY A 71 18.23 -1.06 -6.34
N ALA A 72 18.50 -0.05 -7.17
CA ALA A 72 19.78 0.06 -7.89
C ALA A 72 21.01 0.17 -6.98
N SER A 73 20.83 0.64 -5.74
CA SER A 73 21.90 0.76 -4.75
C SER A 73 21.60 -0.03 -3.48
N CYS A 74 20.68 -0.99 -3.56
CA CYS A 74 20.25 -1.75 -2.40
C CYS A 74 21.29 -2.82 -2.03
N THR A 75 21.87 -2.70 -0.84
CA THR A 75 22.81 -3.69 -0.30
C THR A 75 22.13 -4.71 0.62
N LEU A 76 20.83 -4.55 0.87
CA LEU A 76 20.04 -5.37 1.78
C LEU A 76 19.37 -6.53 1.04
N THR A 77 19.02 -7.59 1.78
CA THR A 77 18.39 -8.80 1.21
C THR A 77 17.06 -8.49 0.53
N THR A 78 17.00 -8.69 -0.79
CA THR A 78 15.76 -8.56 -1.58
C THR A 78 14.81 -9.72 -1.28
N GLY A 79 13.51 -9.45 -1.28
CA GLY A 79 12.47 -10.43 -0.94
C GLY A 79 12.23 -10.59 0.56
N ALA A 80 12.95 -9.86 1.41
CA ALA A 80 12.65 -9.81 2.83
C ALA A 80 11.31 -9.08 3.07
N SER A 81 10.45 -9.64 3.91
CA SER A 81 9.11 -9.13 4.17
C SER A 81 8.78 -9.10 5.67
N VAL A 82 7.93 -8.17 6.06
CA VAL A 82 7.37 -8.09 7.42
C VAL A 82 5.87 -7.84 7.37
N VAL A 83 5.13 -8.46 8.29
CA VAL A 83 3.74 -8.10 8.57
C VAL A 83 3.75 -6.89 9.51
N VAL A 84 3.34 -5.72 9.01
CA VAL A 84 3.30 -4.48 9.82
C VAL A 84 2.02 -4.38 10.64
N GLN A 85 0.97 -5.09 10.23
CA GLN A 85 -0.32 -5.13 10.93
C GLN A 85 -1.15 -6.33 10.47
N THR A 86 -1.87 -6.95 11.40
CA THR A 86 -2.99 -7.85 11.10
C THR A 86 -4.31 -7.13 11.41
N VAL A 87 -5.26 -7.18 10.47
CA VAL A 87 -6.55 -6.50 10.51
C VAL A 87 -7.67 -7.55 10.49
N PRO A 88 -8.58 -7.55 11.47
CA PRO A 88 -9.66 -8.52 11.53
C PRO A 88 -10.88 -8.08 10.71
N LEU A 89 -11.67 -9.06 10.29
CA LEU A 89 -13.04 -8.98 9.75
C LEU A 89 -13.25 -8.30 8.38
N SER A 90 -12.45 -7.30 8.03
CA SER A 90 -12.57 -6.58 6.77
C SER A 90 -11.20 -6.17 6.25
N PRO A 91 -10.99 -6.11 4.92
CA PRO A 91 -9.73 -5.63 4.39
C PRO A 91 -9.49 -4.18 4.86
N PRO A 92 -8.23 -3.79 5.11
CA PRO A 92 -7.90 -2.39 5.31
C PRO A 92 -8.27 -1.54 4.09
N GLY A 93 -8.40 -0.24 4.29
CA GLY A 93 -8.46 0.71 3.17
C GLY A 93 -7.18 0.72 2.36
N THR A 94 -7.14 1.53 1.30
CA THR A 94 -5.95 1.63 0.42
C THR A 94 -4.69 1.88 1.24
N VAL A 95 -3.72 0.98 1.10
CA VAL A 95 -2.41 1.11 1.75
C VAL A 95 -1.60 2.16 1.04
N SER A 96 -1.07 3.10 1.81
CA SER A 96 -0.11 4.10 1.38
C SER A 96 1.26 3.74 1.95
N LEU A 97 2.29 3.90 1.13
CA LEU A 97 3.69 3.69 1.51
C LEU A 97 4.48 4.92 1.06
N SER A 98 5.33 5.43 1.94
CA SER A 98 6.24 6.53 1.64
C SER A 98 7.58 6.27 2.31
N GLY A 99 8.67 6.63 1.65
CA GLY A 99 10.03 6.38 2.12
C GLY A 99 10.86 7.65 2.18
N SER A 100 11.82 7.67 3.10
CA SER A 100 12.82 8.72 3.27
C SER A 100 14.19 8.09 3.56
N SER A 101 15.22 8.90 3.77
CA SER A 101 16.51 8.41 4.27
C SER A 101 16.45 7.85 5.70
N LEU A 102 15.46 8.25 6.50
CA LEU A 102 15.31 7.82 7.90
C LEU A 102 14.42 6.59 8.08
N GLY A 103 13.52 6.32 7.14
CA GLY A 103 12.73 5.10 7.16
C GLY A 103 11.49 5.14 6.27
N LEU A 104 10.61 4.15 6.48
CA LEU A 104 9.38 3.93 5.74
C LEU A 104 8.16 4.24 6.61
N ALA A 105 7.20 4.96 6.06
CA ALA A 105 5.90 5.21 6.65
C ALA A 105 4.82 4.45 5.88
N VAL A 106 4.05 3.62 6.57
CA VAL A 106 2.93 2.86 6.02
C VAL A 106 1.64 3.37 6.65
N GLY A 107 0.60 3.59 5.85
CA GLY A 107 -0.68 4.03 6.40
C GLY A 107 -1.87 3.51 5.64
N PHE A 108 -2.92 3.21 6.38
CA PHE A 108 -4.14 2.60 5.87
C PHE A 108 -5.24 2.78 6.91
N THR A 109 -6.49 2.77 6.46
CA THR A 109 -7.60 2.68 7.41
C THR A 109 -7.81 1.22 7.81
N MET A 110 -8.12 0.98 9.07
CA MET A 110 -8.39 -0.38 9.56
C MET A 110 -9.48 -0.38 10.62
N ARG A 111 -10.17 -1.52 10.73
CA ARG A 111 -11.07 -1.77 11.85
C ARG A 111 -10.25 -1.95 13.13
N ASN A 112 -10.62 -1.23 14.19
CA ASN A 112 -9.90 -1.28 15.47
C ASN A 112 -10.41 -2.40 16.41
N GLY A 113 -10.65 -3.61 15.88
CA GLY A 113 -11.00 -4.77 16.69
C GLY A 113 -12.04 -5.72 16.08
N TRP A 114 -12.34 -6.78 16.83
CA TRP A 114 -13.20 -7.89 16.42
C TRP A 114 -14.70 -7.66 16.62
N SER A 115 -15.11 -6.61 17.32
CA SER A 115 -16.54 -6.30 17.47
C SER A 115 -17.11 -5.81 16.14
N GLY A 116 -18.35 -6.16 15.80
CA GLY A 116 -19.13 -5.60 14.68
C GLY A 116 -19.44 -4.09 14.80
N SER A 117 -19.21 -3.50 15.97
CA SER A 117 -19.29 -2.05 16.23
C SER A 117 -17.94 -1.34 16.38
N ALA A 118 -16.81 -2.05 16.27
CA ALA A 118 -15.48 -1.45 16.33
C ALA A 118 -15.32 -0.37 15.24
N ALA A 119 -14.82 0.79 15.66
CA ALA A 119 -14.61 1.92 14.77
C ALA A 119 -13.46 1.66 13.79
N THR A 120 -13.54 2.27 12.60
CA THR A 120 -12.42 2.36 11.67
C THR A 120 -11.53 3.54 12.03
N VAL A 121 -10.23 3.28 12.14
CA VAL A 121 -9.18 4.24 12.50
C VAL A 121 -8.19 4.37 11.35
N MET A 122 -7.37 5.43 11.35
CA MET A 122 -6.22 5.51 10.47
C MET A 122 -5.00 4.95 11.20
N ALA A 123 -4.42 3.88 10.69
CA ALA A 123 -3.15 3.36 11.16
C ALA A 123 -2.00 4.10 10.48
N VAL A 124 -0.97 4.48 11.25
CA VAL A 124 0.31 4.98 10.74
C VAL A 124 1.42 4.16 11.39
N ARG A 125 2.26 3.52 10.57
CA ARG A 125 3.35 2.65 11.00
C ARG A 125 4.68 3.22 10.52
N GLY A 126 5.63 3.39 11.42
CA GLY A 126 7.04 3.58 11.08
C GLY A 126 7.71 2.22 10.97
N VAL A 127 8.50 2.02 9.91
CA VAL A 127 9.24 0.78 9.67
C VAL A 127 10.70 1.13 9.42
N ASP A 128 11.59 0.44 10.11
CA ASP A 128 13.03 0.50 9.84
C ASP A 128 13.33 -0.24 8.52
N PRO A 129 13.90 0.43 7.51
CA PRO A 129 14.12 -0.14 6.19
C PRO A 129 15.20 -1.22 6.18
N THR A 130 16.13 -1.21 7.15
CA THR A 130 17.23 -2.18 7.28
C THR A 130 16.74 -3.48 7.92
N THR A 131 16.08 -3.38 9.06
CA THR A 131 15.63 -4.54 9.85
C THR A 131 14.23 -5.02 9.51
N LEU A 132 13.44 -4.20 8.78
CA LEU A 132 12.01 -4.38 8.57
C LEU A 132 11.22 -4.52 9.88
N SER A 133 11.69 -3.93 10.99
CA SER A 133 10.93 -3.89 12.23
C SER A 133 10.02 -2.66 12.28
N THR A 134 8.82 -2.82 12.84
CA THR A 134 7.94 -1.68 13.13
C THR A 134 8.54 -0.87 14.28
N THR A 135 8.96 0.37 13.99
CA THR A 135 9.58 1.28 14.96
C THR A 135 8.57 2.16 15.67
N ARG A 136 7.40 2.37 15.05
CA ARG A 136 6.37 3.26 15.60
C ARG A 136 4.96 2.85 15.17
N ASN A 137 4.03 2.87 16.13
CA ASN A 137 2.58 2.79 15.89
C ASN A 137 1.95 4.13 16.29
N ALA A 138 1.25 4.79 15.39
CA ALA A 138 0.69 6.12 15.61
C ALA A 138 -0.71 6.23 14.99
N ASP A 139 -1.66 5.53 15.58
CA ASP A 139 -3.04 5.50 15.09
C ASP A 139 -3.77 6.82 15.38
N ILE A 140 -4.63 7.23 14.45
CA ILE A 140 -5.53 8.38 14.61
C ILE A 140 -6.93 7.83 14.87
N TYR A 141 -7.49 8.25 15.99
CA TYR A 141 -8.79 7.81 16.48
C TYR A 141 -9.84 8.91 16.31
N CYS A 142 -11.07 8.46 16.07
CA CYS A 142 -12.24 9.27 16.37
C CYS A 142 -12.44 9.38 17.88
N ASP A 143 -13.10 10.44 18.32
CA ASP A 143 -13.64 10.51 19.68
C ASP A 143 -14.62 9.35 19.91
N TYR A 144 -14.67 8.84 21.14
CA TYR A 144 -15.46 7.67 21.50
C TYR A 144 -16.92 7.78 21.06
N MET A 145 -17.43 6.75 20.38
CA MET A 145 -18.80 6.65 19.88
C MET A 145 -19.25 7.75 18.90
N THR A 146 -18.31 8.43 18.23
CA THR A 146 -18.67 9.53 17.30
C THR A 146 -18.66 9.14 15.81
N GLY A 147 -18.20 7.94 15.44
CA GLY A 147 -18.22 7.46 14.06
C GLY A 147 -16.91 6.80 13.63
N ASN A 148 -16.55 6.97 12.36
CA ASN A 148 -15.40 6.30 11.72
C ASN A 148 -14.55 7.25 10.88
N ILE A 149 -13.26 6.93 10.73
CA ILE A 149 -12.43 7.41 9.63
C ILE A 149 -12.75 6.57 8.40
N SER A 150 -13.10 7.22 7.29
CA SER A 150 -13.55 6.55 6.07
C SER A 150 -12.41 6.30 5.09
N THR A 151 -11.52 7.29 4.92
CA THR A 151 -10.37 7.21 4.03
C THR A 151 -9.13 7.78 4.72
N GLY A 152 -7.96 7.38 4.24
CA GLY A 152 -6.69 7.83 4.77
C GLY A 152 -5.58 7.60 3.75
N SER A 153 -4.66 8.55 3.67
CA SER A 153 -3.46 8.51 2.84
C SER A 153 -2.30 9.13 3.60
N LEU A 154 -1.08 8.71 3.27
CA LEU A 154 0.15 9.26 3.82
C LEU A 154 1.02 9.92 2.75
N SER A 155 1.82 10.88 3.20
CA SER A 155 2.97 11.40 2.49
C SER A 155 4.08 11.76 3.48
N ILE A 156 5.31 11.83 2.99
CA ILE A 156 6.44 12.41 3.73
C ILE A 156 6.71 13.80 3.14
N ALA A 157 6.84 14.81 4.01
CA ALA A 157 7.17 16.15 3.57
C ALA A 157 8.60 16.22 3.01
N SER A 158 8.92 17.27 2.27
CA SER A 158 10.23 17.45 1.63
C SER A 158 11.43 17.48 2.60
N ASN A 159 11.19 17.75 3.89
CA ASN A 159 12.20 17.65 4.93
C ASN A 159 12.62 16.20 5.26
N GLY A 160 11.92 15.20 4.73
CA GLY A 160 12.20 13.78 4.92
C GLY A 160 11.86 13.22 6.30
N THR A 161 11.39 14.05 7.24
CA THR A 161 11.14 13.62 8.63
C THR A 161 9.70 13.79 9.07
N THR A 162 8.93 14.69 8.45
CA THR A 162 7.53 14.90 8.76
C THR A 162 6.66 13.96 7.95
N VAL A 163 5.82 13.18 8.64
CA VAL A 163 4.78 12.35 8.02
C VAL A 163 3.45 13.07 8.11
N ASN A 164 2.76 13.20 6.99
CA ASN A 164 1.44 13.79 6.91
C ASN A 164 0.41 12.70 6.61
N ALA A 165 -0.69 12.69 7.35
CA ALA A 165 -1.84 11.84 7.11
C ALA A 165 -3.07 12.69 6.81
N SER A 166 -3.89 12.28 5.85
CA SER A 166 -5.13 13.00 5.55
C SER A 166 -6.18 12.09 4.94
N GLY A 167 -7.43 12.50 5.06
CA GLY A 167 -8.56 11.79 4.46
C GLY A 167 -9.90 12.34 4.89
N THR A 168 -10.91 11.49 4.82
CA THR A 168 -12.29 11.81 5.19
C THR A 168 -12.75 11.03 6.42
N LYS A 169 -13.69 11.60 7.16
CA LYS A 169 -14.29 11.02 8.36
C LYS A 169 -15.78 11.36 8.46
N ALA A 170 -16.50 10.53 9.20
CA ALA A 170 -17.87 10.79 9.64
C ALA A 170 -17.97 11.01 11.16
N CYS A 171 -16.82 11.21 11.82
CA CYS A 171 -16.72 11.30 13.27
C CYS A 171 -16.16 12.63 13.76
N LYS A 172 -16.10 12.80 15.08
CA LYS A 172 -15.33 13.89 15.69
C LYS A 172 -13.89 13.44 15.95
N ILE A 173 -12.96 14.37 15.84
CA ILE A 173 -11.59 14.20 16.34
C ILE A 173 -11.30 15.43 17.20
N ASN A 174 -10.89 15.24 18.44
CA ASN A 174 -10.65 16.33 19.40
C ASN A 174 -11.86 17.26 19.55
N ASN A 175 -13.06 16.67 19.62
CA ASN A 175 -14.37 17.30 19.67
C ASN A 175 -14.73 18.19 18.45
N GLN A 176 -13.94 18.12 17.36
CA GLN A 176 -14.18 18.90 16.15
C GLN A 176 -14.94 18.08 15.11
N SER A 177 -16.04 18.65 14.62
CA SER A 177 -16.82 18.11 13.50
C SER A 177 -16.26 18.64 12.18
N GLY A 178 -16.47 17.90 11.09
CA GLY A 178 -15.94 18.22 9.76
C GLY A 178 -15.79 16.95 8.94
N THR A 179 -15.74 17.08 7.64
CA THR A 179 -15.64 15.91 6.73
C THR A 179 -14.20 15.53 6.48
N TYR A 180 -13.30 16.50 6.44
CA TYR A 180 -11.89 16.29 6.15
C TYR A 180 -11.06 16.44 7.42
N TRP A 181 -9.90 15.79 7.41
CA TRP A 181 -8.94 15.92 8.48
C TRP A 181 -7.52 15.82 7.92
N TYR A 182 -6.61 16.46 8.63
CA TYR A 182 -5.18 16.46 8.32
C TYR A 182 -4.41 16.30 9.62
N ALA A 183 -3.39 15.45 9.63
CA ALA A 183 -2.51 15.21 10.75
C ALA A 183 -1.05 15.32 10.31
N SER A 184 -0.24 16.04 11.06
CA SER A 184 1.19 16.20 10.81
C SER A 184 2.00 15.69 12.00
N PHE A 185 2.81 14.66 11.75
CA PHE A 185 3.75 14.08 12.71
C PHE A 185 5.15 14.64 12.45
N ALA A 186 5.61 15.57 13.28
CA ALA A 186 6.98 16.08 13.19
C ALA A 186 7.99 14.99 13.61
N ASN A 187 9.11 14.89 12.88
CA ASN A 187 10.21 13.96 13.19
C ASN A 187 9.72 12.53 13.47
N PHE A 188 8.87 12.01 12.58
CA PHE A 188 8.09 10.80 12.81
C PHE A 188 8.95 9.58 13.15
N PHE A 189 10.10 9.44 12.47
CA PHE A 189 11.01 8.30 12.58
C PHE A 189 11.89 8.31 13.83
N THR A 190 12.06 9.46 14.48
CA THR A 190 13.01 9.64 15.58
C THR A 190 12.34 10.06 16.89
N THR A 191 11.03 10.29 16.88
CA THR A 191 10.27 10.73 18.05
C THR A 191 8.96 9.98 18.14
N THR A 192 8.28 10.10 19.29
CA THR A 192 6.92 9.58 19.51
C THR A 192 5.91 10.71 19.69
N THR A 193 6.28 11.96 19.40
CA THR A 193 5.43 13.15 19.57
C THR A 193 4.11 12.98 18.81
N PRO A 194 2.94 13.17 19.48
CA PRO A 194 1.64 13.09 18.82
C PRO A 194 1.51 14.06 17.65
N PRO A 195 0.65 13.76 16.66
CA PRO A 195 0.44 14.65 15.53
C PRO A 195 -0.29 15.92 15.94
N ASN A 196 -0.04 17.01 15.21
CA ASN A 196 -0.98 18.13 15.18
C ASN A 196 -2.12 17.77 14.20
N ILE A 197 -3.37 17.82 14.66
CA ILE A 197 -4.55 17.46 13.85
C ILE A 197 -5.42 18.69 13.62
N THR A 198 -5.79 18.92 12.36
CA THR A 198 -6.77 19.92 11.93
C THR A 198 -7.98 19.22 11.30
N VAL A 199 -9.18 19.68 11.65
CA VAL A 199 -10.45 19.21 11.07
C VAL A 199 -11.05 20.34 10.22
N ILE A 200 -11.59 19.97 9.05
CA ILE A 200 -12.16 20.89 8.05
C ILE A 200 -13.56 20.42 7.66
#